data_AF-A0A944J2Z2-F1
#
_entry.id   AF-A0A944J2Z2-F1
#
_cell.length_a   1.000
_cell.length_b   1.000
_cell.length_c   1.000
_cell.angle_alpha   90.00
_cell.angle_beta   90.00
_cell.angle_gamma   90.00
#
_symmetry.space_group_name_H-M   'P 1'
#
loop_
_entity.id
_entity.type
_entity.pdbx_description
1 polymer ?
#
loop_
_entity_poly.entity_id
_entity_poly.type
_entity_poly.pdbx_seq_one_letter_code
_entity_poly.pdbx_strand_id
1 'polypeptide(L)'
;MRSGSPVATGLEGVFGDLQEVAERVRKGLEEEILETSEELPPGEAASAGQIGQFAQQERAKVLSAGVTGLEKLAAGRTDEIDEDEYFGVEAIVLLEGRPAILIQGQDFPSQQGDWAVLDGQRPGIRESIARVGRVEVSGHASLDWLGTAFLVSPDVVMTNRHVAAEFTRADGAGWTFRDGMSARMDLAEELDAAPGDGSFEYEITEVVGIHPDVDMALLRIDPTRSGAAPATPLAVAADPPADVPGRPVYVIGYPAADGRRNEPEAMRRIFMDIYNVKRLQPGTTTGMASDRLTVNHDCSTLGGNSGSPVFDLTDHRVLGLHYGGRYGLGNFAVPLWELVDDPLLQRAEINWV
;
A
#
# COMPACT_ATOMS: atom_id res chain seq x y z
N MET A 1 -20.76 20.18 8.92
CA MET A 1 -21.12 18.76 8.67
C MET A 1 -19.99 17.95 9.25
N ARG A 2 -20.23 17.12 10.27
CA ARG A 2 -19.18 16.24 10.83
C ARG A 2 -18.71 15.32 9.69
N SER A 3 -17.53 15.55 9.12
CA SER A 3 -16.95 14.67 8.12
C SER A 3 -16.69 13.33 8.79
N GLY A 4 -17.11 12.22 8.16
CA GLY A 4 -16.79 10.89 8.67
C GLY A 4 -15.28 10.64 8.66
N SER A 5 -14.84 9.63 9.43
CA SER A 5 -13.44 9.20 9.51
C SER A 5 -12.79 9.05 8.12
N PRO A 6 -11.52 9.47 7.93
CA PRO A 6 -10.82 9.33 6.66
C PRO A 6 -10.50 7.87 6.30
N VAL A 7 -10.49 6.98 7.31
CA VAL A 7 -10.35 5.53 7.18
C VAL A 7 -11.69 4.85 7.47
N ALA A 8 -11.89 3.69 6.84
CA ALA A 8 -13.11 2.90 6.98
C ALA A 8 -13.44 2.50 8.42
N THR A 9 -12.39 2.34 9.23
CA THR A 9 -12.46 1.98 10.64
C THR A 9 -12.58 3.26 11.48
N GLY A 10 -13.52 3.26 12.42
CA GLY A 10 -13.63 4.36 13.39
C GLY A 10 -12.40 4.43 14.29
N LEU A 11 -12.14 5.61 14.85
CA LEU A 11 -11.00 5.90 15.74
C LEU A 11 -10.74 4.83 16.81
N GLU A 12 -11.80 4.39 17.47
CA GLU A 12 -11.76 3.37 18.55
C GLU A 12 -11.28 1.98 18.07
N GLY A 13 -11.35 1.70 16.77
CA GLY A 13 -10.86 0.45 16.17
C GLY A 13 -9.50 0.60 15.46
N VAL A 14 -8.96 1.83 15.39
CA VAL A 14 -7.66 2.08 14.75
C VAL A 14 -6.51 1.93 15.75
N PHE A 15 -6.69 2.45 16.97
CA PHE A 15 -5.67 2.48 18.01
C PHE A 15 -6.06 1.66 19.23
N GLY A 16 -5.10 0.92 19.80
CA GLY A 16 -5.31 0.17 21.05
C GLY A 16 -5.44 1.07 22.29
N ASP A 17 -4.65 2.15 22.35
CA ASP A 17 -4.62 3.11 23.46
C ASP A 17 -4.41 4.55 22.93
N LEU A 18 -5.44 5.39 23.04
CA LEU A 18 -5.39 6.78 22.55
C LEU A 18 -4.44 7.67 23.37
N GLN A 19 -4.23 7.39 24.66
CA GLN A 19 -3.32 8.17 25.50
C GLN A 19 -1.87 7.87 25.13
N GLU A 20 -1.54 6.59 24.95
CA GLU A 20 -0.19 6.18 24.52
C GLU A 20 0.17 6.79 23.16
N VAL A 21 -0.78 6.80 22.21
CA VAL A 21 -0.59 7.45 20.90
C VAL A 21 -0.36 8.95 21.06
N ALA A 22 -1.16 9.63 21.88
CA ALA A 22 -1.01 11.07 22.13
C ALA A 22 0.36 11.40 22.75
N GLU A 23 0.83 10.60 23.71
CA GLU A 23 2.15 10.77 24.33
C GLU A 23 3.28 10.53 23.33
N ARG A 24 3.19 9.50 22.48
CA ARG A 24 4.21 9.21 21.46
C ARG A 24 4.31 10.32 20.43
N VAL A 25 3.18 10.77 19.89
CA VAL A 25 3.16 11.87 18.90
C VAL A 25 3.70 13.15 19.52
N ARG A 26 3.34 13.47 20.76
CA ARG A 26 3.89 14.63 21.49
C ARG A 26 5.41 14.52 21.61
N LYS A 27 5.92 13.38 22.05
CA LYS A 27 7.36 13.16 22.20
C LYS A 27 8.10 13.33 20.86
N GLY A 28 7.55 12.77 19.78
CA GLY A 28 8.13 12.93 18.43
C GLY A 28 8.16 14.39 17.97
N LEU A 29 7.10 15.17 18.26
CA LEU A 29 7.07 16.61 17.99
C LEU A 29 8.14 17.37 18.80
N GLU A 30 8.35 17.02 20.08
CA GLU A 30 9.38 17.63 20.93
C GLU A 30 10.79 17.35 20.42
N GLU A 31 11.06 16.11 19.98
CA GLU A 31 12.34 15.71 19.38
C GLU A 31 12.59 16.43 18.05
N GLU A 32 11.59 16.51 17.17
CA GLU A 32 11.71 17.20 15.87
C GLU A 32 11.99 18.71 16.03
N ILE A 33 11.37 19.36 17.03
CA ILE A 33 11.63 20.76 17.38
C ILE A 33 13.06 20.95 17.92
N LEU A 34 13.57 19.98 18.67
CA LEU A 34 14.93 20.03 19.20
C LEU A 34 15.97 19.88 18.08
N GLU A 35 15.83 18.88 17.21
CA GLU A 35 16.75 18.63 16.09
C GLU A 35 16.81 19.81 15.11
N THR A 36 15.67 20.41 14.77
CA THR A 36 15.62 21.60 13.91
C THR A 36 16.23 22.86 14.52
N SER A 37 16.35 22.92 15.85
CA SER A 37 17.03 24.02 16.53
C SER A 37 18.56 23.90 16.49
N GLU A 38 19.09 22.70 16.22
CA GLU A 38 20.52 22.40 16.15
C GLU A 38 21.10 22.44 14.71
N GLU A 39 20.30 22.12 13.68
CA GLU A 39 20.73 22.16 12.27
C GLU A 39 20.51 23.52 11.57
N LEU A 40 21.43 24.48 11.75
CA LEU A 40 21.54 25.64 10.84
C LEU A 40 23.00 26.00 10.49
N PRO A 41 23.54 25.49 9.36
CA PRO A 41 24.67 26.10 8.67
C PRO A 41 24.19 27.33 7.86
N PRO A 42 24.97 28.43 7.80
CA PRO A 42 24.55 29.62 7.07
C PRO A 42 24.73 29.44 5.56
N GLY A 43 23.60 29.41 4.86
CA GLY A 43 23.47 29.81 3.46
C GLY A 43 23.33 28.68 2.45
N GLU A 44 22.09 28.39 2.05
CA GLU A 44 21.71 28.15 0.65
C GLU A 44 20.17 28.20 0.48
N ALA A 45 19.71 28.87 -0.58
CA ALA A 45 18.31 29.03 -1.04
C ALA A 45 17.24 29.52 -0.02
N ALA A 46 17.20 30.83 0.20
CA ALA A 46 16.24 31.50 1.10
C ALA A 46 14.75 31.19 0.81
N SER A 47 14.34 30.78 -0.39
CA SER A 47 12.93 30.49 -0.69
C SER A 47 12.51 29.04 -0.39
N ALA A 48 13.36 28.06 -0.67
CA ALA A 48 13.06 26.64 -0.42
C ALA A 48 13.12 26.30 1.07
N GLY A 49 14.10 26.86 1.79
CA GLY A 49 14.20 26.71 3.25
C GLY A 49 13.04 27.36 4.01
N GLN A 50 12.52 28.50 3.53
CA GLN A 50 11.35 29.15 4.12
C GLN A 50 10.05 28.37 3.91
N ILE A 51 9.88 27.76 2.72
CA ILE A 51 8.72 26.90 2.43
C ILE A 51 8.77 25.62 3.28
N GLY A 52 9.95 25.00 3.42
CA GLY A 52 10.15 23.83 4.28
C GLY A 52 9.85 24.12 5.76
N GLN A 53 10.35 25.24 6.29
CA GLN A 53 10.06 25.67 7.67
C GLN A 53 8.58 25.96 7.90
N PHE A 54 7.90 26.59 6.94
CA PHE A 54 6.47 26.86 7.05
C PHE A 54 5.65 25.55 7.05
N ALA A 55 5.96 24.62 6.13
CA ALA A 55 5.30 23.32 6.08
C ALA A 55 5.50 22.52 7.39
N GLN A 56 6.69 22.58 7.98
CA GLN A 56 6.99 21.92 9.24
C GLN A 56 6.23 22.54 10.42
N GLN A 57 6.14 23.86 10.49
CA GLN A 57 5.36 24.55 11.51
C GLN A 57 3.87 24.24 11.40
N GLU A 58 3.32 24.20 10.19
CA GLU A 58 1.92 23.82 9.97
C GLU A 58 1.68 22.36 10.36
N ARG A 59 2.59 21.44 10.01
CA ARG A 59 2.53 20.04 10.45
C ARG A 59 2.53 19.94 11.98
N ALA A 60 3.44 20.64 12.66
CA ALA A 60 3.54 20.62 14.12
C ALA A 60 2.26 21.15 14.80
N LYS A 61 1.65 22.21 14.25
CA LYS A 61 0.36 22.74 14.75
C LYS A 61 -0.76 21.70 14.62
N VAL A 62 -0.89 21.10 13.44
CA VAL A 62 -1.92 20.08 13.17
C VAL A 62 -1.77 18.89 14.10
N LEU A 63 -0.56 18.36 14.26
CA LEU A 63 -0.32 17.21 15.14
C LEU A 63 -0.52 17.57 16.61
N SER A 64 -0.15 18.78 17.04
CA SER A 64 -0.41 19.26 18.41
C SER A 64 -1.90 19.40 18.72
N ALA A 65 -2.68 19.94 17.78
CA ALA A 65 -4.14 19.95 17.87
C ALA A 65 -4.70 18.52 17.92
N GLY A 66 -4.15 17.61 17.09
CA GLY A 66 -4.52 16.20 17.09
C GLY A 66 -4.25 15.50 18.42
N VAL A 67 -3.10 15.74 19.04
CA VAL A 67 -2.75 15.23 20.38
C VAL A 67 -3.80 15.68 21.40
N THR A 68 -4.16 16.96 21.39
CA THR A 68 -5.18 17.51 22.28
C THR A 68 -6.55 16.85 22.03
N GLY A 69 -6.91 16.65 20.76
CA GLY A 69 -8.12 15.92 20.37
C GLY A 69 -8.14 14.47 20.85
N LEU A 70 -7.02 13.74 20.72
CA LEU A 70 -6.89 12.37 21.24
C LEU A 70 -7.04 12.30 22.77
N GLU A 71 -6.46 13.25 23.50
CA GLU A 71 -6.62 13.32 24.96
C GLU A 71 -8.06 13.62 25.39
N LYS A 72 -8.76 14.48 24.64
CA LYS A 72 -10.20 14.72 24.85
C LYS A 72 -11.02 13.46 24.59
N LEU A 73 -10.74 12.74 23.49
CA LEU A 73 -11.39 11.46 23.19
C LEU A 73 -11.15 10.42 24.29
N ALA A 74 -9.90 10.24 24.72
CA ALA A 74 -9.53 9.31 25.79
C ALA A 74 -10.24 9.63 27.11
N ALA A 75 -10.49 10.91 27.39
CA ALA A 75 -11.24 11.36 28.57
C ALA A 75 -12.77 11.33 28.39
N GLY A 76 -13.30 10.87 27.25
CA GLY A 76 -14.74 10.85 26.95
C GLY A 76 -15.34 12.23 26.67
N ARG A 77 -14.51 13.23 26.34
CA ARG A 77 -14.90 14.63 26.09
C ARG A 77 -15.07 14.93 24.60
N THR A 78 -15.72 14.02 23.87
CA THR A 78 -15.91 14.12 22.41
C THR A 78 -16.63 15.40 21.97
N ASP A 79 -17.52 15.92 22.81
CA ASP A 79 -18.30 17.14 22.52
C ASP A 79 -17.46 18.43 22.65
N GLU A 80 -16.26 18.34 23.22
CA GLU A 80 -15.33 19.47 23.41
C GLU A 80 -14.28 19.57 22.29
N ILE A 81 -14.32 18.67 21.30
CA ILE A 81 -13.36 18.63 20.20
C ILE A 81 -13.77 19.66 19.14
N ASP A 82 -12.87 20.59 18.84
CA ASP A 82 -13.07 21.58 17.78
C ASP A 82 -12.66 21.07 16.39
N GLU A 83 -12.82 21.89 15.35
CA GLU A 83 -12.53 21.49 13.98
C GLU A 83 -11.04 21.23 13.72
N ASP A 84 -10.15 22.00 14.34
CA ASP A 84 -8.69 21.86 14.17
C ASP A 84 -8.19 20.60 14.88
N GLU A 85 -8.71 20.32 16.07
CA GLU A 85 -8.43 19.09 16.82
C GLU A 85 -8.97 17.86 16.10
N TYR A 86 -10.18 17.92 15.53
CA TYR A 86 -10.74 16.82 14.76
C TYR A 86 -9.87 16.52 13.53
N PHE A 87 -9.47 17.56 12.80
CA PHE A 87 -8.59 17.45 11.66
C PHE A 87 -7.18 16.94 12.03
N GLY A 88 -6.66 17.35 13.19
CA GLY A 88 -5.40 16.85 13.73
C GLY A 88 -5.50 15.37 14.12
N VAL A 89 -6.62 14.94 14.72
CA VAL A 89 -6.88 13.53 15.06
C VAL A 89 -6.94 12.68 13.79
N GLU A 90 -7.63 13.15 12.75
CA GLU A 90 -7.65 12.51 11.43
C GLU A 90 -6.22 12.36 10.87
N ALA A 91 -5.38 13.39 10.99
CA ALA A 91 -3.98 13.32 10.56
C ALA A 91 -3.18 12.26 11.35
N ILE A 92 -3.37 12.17 12.67
CA ILE A 92 -2.69 11.16 13.50
C ILE A 92 -3.15 9.76 13.14
N VAL A 93 -4.45 9.53 12.95
CA VAL A 93 -4.98 8.24 12.47
C VAL A 93 -4.27 7.77 11.20
N LEU A 94 -4.05 8.70 10.28
CA LEU A 94 -3.47 8.40 8.99
C LEU A 94 -1.95 8.18 9.06
N LEU A 95 -1.25 8.89 9.95
CA LEU A 95 0.20 8.80 10.08
C LEU A 95 0.66 7.67 11.02
N GLU A 96 -0.05 7.45 12.12
CA GLU A 96 0.29 6.45 13.14
C GLU A 96 -0.55 5.19 13.00
N GLY A 97 -1.83 5.34 12.66
CA GLY A 97 -2.79 4.24 12.66
C GLY A 97 -2.73 3.42 11.38
N ARG A 98 -2.61 4.06 10.22
CA ARG A 98 -2.51 3.39 8.90
C ARG A 98 -1.38 4.01 8.08
N PRO A 99 -0.11 3.88 8.51
CA PRO A 99 1.01 4.48 7.80
C PRO A 99 1.16 3.89 6.39
N ALA A 100 1.81 4.66 5.52
CA ALA A 100 2.35 4.15 4.26
C ALA A 100 3.88 4.17 4.37
N ILE A 101 4.45 3.08 4.87
CA ILE A 101 5.87 2.98 5.24
C ILE A 101 6.71 2.84 3.97
N LEU A 102 7.79 3.63 3.85
CA LEU A 102 8.73 3.49 2.73
C LEU A 102 9.47 2.16 2.80
N ILE A 103 9.58 1.49 1.66
CA ILE A 103 10.49 0.37 1.47
C ILE A 103 11.74 0.89 0.78
N GLN A 104 12.91 0.61 1.36
CA GLN A 104 14.22 0.99 0.85
C GLN A 104 15.23 -0.12 1.13
N GLY A 105 16.04 -0.47 0.14
CA GLY A 105 16.95 -1.60 0.20
C GLY A 105 16.24 -2.94 0.45
N GLN A 106 15.03 -3.13 -0.12
CA GLN A 106 14.17 -4.29 0.14
C GLN A 106 13.83 -4.49 1.64
N ASP A 107 13.84 -3.40 2.42
CA ASP A 107 13.55 -3.40 3.85
C ASP A 107 12.75 -2.16 4.26
N PHE A 108 12.32 -2.08 5.51
CA PHE A 108 11.53 -0.95 6.04
C PHE A 108 12.09 -0.47 7.39
N PRO A 109 11.93 0.82 7.77
CA PRO A 109 12.39 1.29 9.08
C PRO A 109 11.69 0.57 10.24
N SER A 110 12.30 0.53 11.42
CA SER A 110 11.63 -0.02 12.62
C SER A 110 10.40 0.81 12.97
N GLN A 111 9.36 0.15 13.46
CA GLN A 111 8.05 0.74 13.71
C GLN A 111 7.77 0.79 15.21
N GLN A 112 6.84 1.65 15.62
CA GLN A 112 6.48 1.86 17.02
C GLN A 112 4.98 1.68 17.23
N GLY A 113 4.54 1.66 18.50
CA GLY A 113 3.15 1.51 18.87
C GLY A 113 2.53 0.21 18.34
N ASP A 114 1.29 0.30 17.87
CA ASP A 114 0.52 -0.82 17.34
C ASP A 114 1.22 -1.54 16.17
N TRP A 115 2.08 -0.83 15.44
CA TRP A 115 2.85 -1.40 14.32
C TRP A 115 4.24 -1.91 14.68
N ALA A 116 4.67 -1.82 15.95
CA ALA A 116 5.92 -2.46 16.41
C ALA A 116 5.94 -3.99 16.15
N VAL A 117 4.76 -4.61 16.02
CA VAL A 117 4.61 -6.00 15.60
C VAL A 117 5.27 -6.30 14.26
N LEU A 118 5.37 -5.32 13.35
CA LEU A 118 6.02 -5.49 12.05
C LEU A 118 7.50 -5.84 12.20
N ASP A 119 8.18 -5.35 13.25
CA ASP A 119 9.58 -5.70 13.51
C ASP A 119 9.76 -7.18 13.88
N GLY A 120 8.80 -7.76 14.62
CA GLY A 120 8.78 -9.18 14.92
C GLY A 120 8.53 -10.06 13.68
N GLN A 121 7.80 -9.52 12.70
CA GLN A 121 7.47 -10.19 11.43
C GLN A 121 8.41 -9.83 10.28
N ARG A 122 9.44 -9.02 10.54
CA ARG A 122 10.36 -8.45 9.53
C ARG A 122 10.95 -9.49 8.57
N PRO A 123 11.40 -10.70 9.00
CA PRO A 123 11.91 -11.70 8.07
C PRO A 123 10.86 -12.13 7.04
N GLY A 124 9.63 -12.40 7.46
CA GLY A 124 8.55 -12.80 6.54
C GLY A 124 8.10 -11.66 5.63
N ILE A 125 8.04 -10.43 6.15
CA ILE A 125 7.73 -9.24 5.35
C ILE A 125 8.79 -9.00 4.27
N ARG A 126 10.09 -9.18 4.56
CA ARG A 126 11.15 -9.07 3.54
C ARG A 126 10.99 -10.08 2.42
N GLU A 127 10.57 -11.31 2.74
CA GLU A 127 10.23 -12.28 1.71
C GLU A 127 9.02 -11.81 0.88
N SER A 128 7.99 -11.23 1.50
CA SER A 128 6.89 -10.62 0.75
C SER A 128 7.36 -9.49 -0.17
N ILE A 129 8.19 -8.57 0.33
CA ILE A 129 8.73 -7.44 -0.44
C ILE A 129 9.43 -7.94 -1.71
N ALA A 130 10.29 -8.97 -1.60
CA ALA A 130 11.07 -9.49 -2.72
C ALA A 130 10.24 -10.14 -3.85
N ARG A 131 8.91 -10.22 -3.74
CA ARG A 131 8.03 -10.88 -4.71
C ARG A 131 6.89 -9.99 -5.24
N VAL A 132 6.89 -8.72 -4.85
CA VAL A 132 5.92 -7.71 -5.26
C VAL A 132 6.63 -6.62 -6.06
N GLY A 133 6.06 -6.25 -7.20
CA GLY A 133 6.69 -5.33 -8.15
C GLY A 133 5.71 -4.44 -8.89
N ARG A 134 6.23 -3.35 -9.46
CA ARG A 134 5.48 -2.41 -10.29
C ARG A 134 5.39 -2.95 -11.70
N VAL A 135 4.22 -2.82 -12.32
CA VAL A 135 4.01 -3.18 -13.72
C VAL A 135 4.39 -2.00 -14.58
N GLU A 136 5.58 -2.07 -15.16
CA GLU A 136 6.14 -1.13 -16.11
C GLU A 136 5.65 -1.47 -17.52
N VAL A 137 5.46 -0.45 -18.36
CA VAL A 137 5.07 -0.60 -19.77
C VAL A 137 5.91 0.26 -20.69
N SER A 138 6.02 -0.16 -21.95
CA SER A 138 6.58 0.65 -23.03
C SER A 138 5.60 0.71 -24.19
N GLY A 139 5.61 1.82 -24.94
CA GLY A 139 4.69 2.04 -26.06
C GLY A 139 3.28 2.49 -25.64
N HIS A 140 3.00 2.66 -24.35
CA HIS A 140 1.76 3.28 -23.88
C HIS A 140 1.77 4.79 -24.19
N ALA A 141 0.61 5.38 -24.46
CA ALA A 141 0.50 6.75 -24.96
C ALA A 141 0.94 7.83 -23.96
N SER A 142 0.84 7.55 -22.66
CA SER A 142 1.00 8.57 -21.62
C SER A 142 1.48 8.07 -20.26
N LEU A 143 1.81 6.79 -20.12
CA LEU A 143 2.15 6.18 -18.83
C LEU A 143 3.34 5.23 -19.04
N ASP A 144 4.29 5.26 -18.11
CA ASP A 144 5.44 4.34 -18.12
C ASP A 144 5.19 3.11 -17.24
N TRP A 145 4.14 3.15 -16.41
CA TRP A 145 3.73 2.07 -15.52
C TRP A 145 2.23 2.14 -15.21
N LEU A 146 1.63 1.06 -14.71
CA LEU A 146 0.17 0.91 -14.63
C LEU A 146 -0.37 0.44 -13.27
N GLY A 147 0.41 -0.30 -12.49
CA GLY A 147 -0.06 -0.89 -11.24
C GLY A 147 0.97 -1.77 -10.57
N THR A 148 0.49 -2.69 -9.74
CA THR A 148 1.29 -3.65 -8.97
C THR A 148 1.00 -5.07 -9.44
N ALA A 149 2.00 -5.96 -9.36
CA ALA A 149 1.84 -7.40 -9.54
C ALA A 149 2.64 -8.16 -8.48
N PHE A 150 2.37 -9.46 -8.32
CA PHE A 150 3.13 -10.31 -7.41
C PHE A 150 3.24 -11.76 -7.89
N LEU A 151 4.33 -12.43 -7.53
CA LEU A 151 4.66 -13.78 -7.96
C LEU A 151 3.80 -14.84 -7.24
N VAL A 152 3.02 -15.60 -8.01
CA VAL A 152 2.05 -16.61 -7.49
C VAL A 152 2.37 -18.05 -7.92
N SER A 153 3.21 -18.20 -8.95
CA SER A 153 3.81 -19.47 -9.39
C SER A 153 5.25 -19.19 -9.87
N PRO A 154 6.10 -20.19 -10.17
CA PRO A 154 7.53 -19.96 -10.45
C PRO A 154 7.83 -18.93 -11.54
N ASP A 155 6.93 -18.75 -12.50
CA ASP A 155 7.03 -17.81 -13.61
C ASP A 155 5.71 -17.07 -13.89
N VAL A 156 4.74 -17.11 -12.97
CA VAL A 156 3.43 -16.45 -13.13
C VAL A 156 3.22 -15.40 -12.07
N VAL A 157 2.84 -14.21 -12.50
CA VAL A 157 2.47 -13.09 -11.63
C VAL A 157 0.98 -12.81 -11.74
N MET A 158 0.39 -12.38 -10.63
CA MET A 158 -1.00 -11.94 -10.54
C MET A 158 -1.05 -10.42 -10.48
N THR A 159 -2.02 -9.82 -11.19
CA THR A 159 -2.36 -8.39 -11.13
C THR A 159 -3.86 -8.21 -11.39
N ASN A 160 -4.37 -6.98 -11.45
CA ASN A 160 -5.76 -6.75 -11.83
C ASN A 160 -5.98 -6.86 -13.34
N ARG A 161 -7.21 -7.25 -13.71
CA ARG A 161 -7.65 -7.25 -15.10
C ARG A 161 -7.55 -5.85 -15.71
N HIS A 162 -7.95 -4.81 -14.98
CA HIS A 162 -7.89 -3.44 -15.54
C HIS A 162 -6.46 -2.95 -15.76
N VAL A 163 -5.47 -3.43 -15.00
CA VAL A 163 -4.05 -3.16 -15.26
C VAL A 163 -3.61 -3.87 -16.55
N ALA A 164 -3.89 -5.16 -16.68
CA ALA A 164 -3.55 -5.94 -17.87
C ALA A 164 -4.23 -5.42 -19.15
N ALA A 165 -5.48 -4.95 -19.04
CA ALA A 165 -6.28 -4.48 -20.17
C ALA A 165 -5.69 -3.25 -20.88
N GLU A 166 -4.83 -2.47 -20.21
CA GLU A 166 -4.20 -1.28 -20.79
C GLU A 166 -3.12 -1.62 -21.83
N PHE A 167 -2.43 -2.76 -21.68
CA PHE A 167 -1.37 -3.20 -22.60
C PHE A 167 -1.70 -4.46 -23.40
N THR A 168 -2.88 -5.03 -23.21
CA THR A 168 -3.33 -6.25 -23.90
C THR A 168 -4.60 -6.01 -24.71
N ARG A 169 -4.90 -6.96 -25.59
CA ARG A 169 -6.13 -7.05 -26.37
C ARG A 169 -6.55 -8.52 -26.51
N ALA A 170 -7.85 -8.76 -26.65
CA ALA A 170 -8.35 -10.08 -27.00
C ALA A 170 -7.97 -10.42 -28.46
N ASP A 171 -7.60 -11.68 -28.73
CA ASP A 171 -7.21 -12.16 -30.07
C ASP A 171 -8.17 -13.20 -30.68
N GLY A 172 -9.35 -13.35 -30.10
CA GLY A 172 -10.37 -14.33 -30.50
C GLY A 172 -10.41 -15.53 -29.57
N ALA A 173 -9.28 -16.19 -29.32
CA ALA A 173 -9.20 -17.35 -28.42
C ALA A 173 -8.44 -17.07 -27.11
N GLY A 174 -7.63 -16.00 -27.06
CA GLY A 174 -6.91 -15.61 -25.87
C GLY A 174 -6.64 -14.11 -25.80
N TRP A 175 -5.47 -13.77 -25.27
CA TRP A 175 -5.02 -12.41 -25.07
C TRP A 175 -3.61 -12.25 -25.61
N THR A 176 -3.34 -11.11 -26.22
CA THR A 176 -2.02 -10.75 -26.73
C THR A 176 -1.71 -9.30 -26.40
N PHE A 177 -0.44 -8.93 -26.47
CA PHE A 177 -0.01 -7.54 -26.29
C PHE A 177 -0.61 -6.65 -27.39
N ARG A 178 -0.93 -5.41 -27.06
CA ARG A 178 -1.26 -4.38 -28.05
C ARG A 178 -0.03 -4.10 -28.93
N ASP A 179 -0.26 -3.72 -30.19
CA ASP A 179 0.83 -3.52 -31.14
C ASP A 179 1.77 -2.40 -30.65
N GLY A 180 3.06 -2.69 -30.62
CA GLY A 180 4.09 -1.76 -30.13
C GLY A 180 4.17 -1.64 -28.60
N MET A 181 3.40 -2.42 -27.85
CA MET A 181 3.47 -2.45 -26.39
C MET A 181 4.29 -3.63 -25.87
N SER A 182 5.03 -3.38 -24.79
CA SER A 182 5.66 -4.42 -23.96
C SER A 182 5.46 -4.07 -22.49
N ALA A 183 5.64 -5.05 -21.61
CA ALA A 183 5.53 -4.86 -20.17
C ALA A 183 6.63 -5.63 -19.43
N ARG A 184 7.01 -5.13 -18.25
CA ARG A 184 7.92 -5.79 -17.33
C ARG A 184 7.48 -5.56 -15.89
N MET A 185 7.88 -6.45 -14.99
CA MET A 185 7.68 -6.30 -13.56
C MET A 185 8.98 -5.82 -12.93
N ASP A 186 8.95 -4.69 -12.21
CA ASP A 186 10.10 -4.14 -11.48
C ASP A 186 9.88 -4.30 -9.96
N LEU A 187 10.72 -5.11 -9.31
CA LEU A 187 10.63 -5.35 -7.87
C LEU A 187 11.28 -4.26 -7.00
N ALA A 188 12.04 -3.32 -7.58
CA ALA A 188 12.97 -2.47 -6.85
C ALA A 188 12.80 -0.96 -7.11
N GLU A 189 11.65 -0.54 -7.66
CA GLU A 189 11.32 0.89 -7.70
C GLU A 189 11.04 1.45 -6.28
N GLU A 190 12.11 1.83 -5.60
CA GLU A 190 12.15 2.37 -4.24
C GLU A 190 12.62 3.83 -4.25
N LEU A 191 12.36 4.57 -3.17
CA LEU A 191 12.84 5.95 -3.06
C LEU A 191 14.37 6.00 -3.03
N ASP A 192 14.95 6.87 -3.86
CA ASP A 192 16.39 7.05 -4.05
C ASP A 192 17.14 5.80 -4.54
N ALA A 193 16.41 4.84 -5.14
CA ALA A 193 17.04 3.71 -5.81
C ALA A 193 17.93 4.21 -6.95
N ALA A 194 19.22 3.84 -6.91
CA ALA A 194 20.10 4.07 -8.05
C ALA A 194 19.56 3.28 -9.26
N PRO A 195 19.70 3.79 -10.50
CA PRO A 195 19.36 3.03 -11.68
C PRO A 195 20.05 1.66 -11.63
N GLY A 196 19.26 0.62 -11.46
CA GLY A 196 19.76 -0.74 -11.32
C GLY A 196 20.35 -1.25 -12.63
N ASP A 197 21.02 -2.39 -12.56
CA ASP A 197 21.44 -3.16 -13.74
C ASP A 197 20.29 -4.00 -14.36
N GLY A 198 19.06 -3.79 -13.90
CA GLY A 198 17.89 -4.58 -14.28
C GLY A 198 17.77 -5.92 -13.55
N SER A 199 18.60 -6.20 -12.53
CA SER A 199 18.57 -7.46 -11.77
C SER A 199 17.24 -7.76 -11.06
N PHE A 200 16.40 -6.75 -10.85
CA PHE A 200 15.07 -6.86 -10.25
C PHE A 200 13.91 -6.74 -11.25
N GLU A 201 14.23 -6.71 -12.55
CA GLU A 201 13.24 -6.58 -13.62
C GLU A 201 13.00 -7.91 -14.33
N TYR A 202 11.73 -8.22 -14.56
CA TYR A 202 11.28 -9.43 -15.24
C TYR A 202 10.39 -9.08 -16.42
N GLU A 203 10.80 -9.48 -17.62
CA GLU A 203 10.00 -9.25 -18.83
C GLU A 203 8.70 -10.06 -18.75
N ILE A 204 7.55 -9.41 -19.00
CA ILE A 204 6.27 -10.11 -19.10
C ILE A 204 6.14 -10.60 -20.54
N THR A 205 6.09 -11.92 -20.71
CA THR A 205 6.22 -12.58 -22.03
C THR A 205 4.89 -13.12 -22.56
N GLU A 206 3.93 -13.39 -21.68
CA GLU A 206 2.66 -14.02 -22.05
C GLU A 206 1.51 -13.55 -21.16
N VAL A 207 0.30 -13.49 -21.71
CA VAL A 207 -0.94 -13.35 -20.94
C VAL A 207 -1.53 -14.73 -20.72
N VAL A 208 -1.30 -15.32 -19.54
CA VAL A 208 -1.85 -16.65 -19.17
C VAL A 208 -3.37 -16.62 -19.19
N GLY A 209 -3.95 -15.51 -18.73
CA GLY A 209 -5.38 -15.24 -18.89
C GLY A 209 -5.86 -14.04 -18.10
N ILE A 210 -7.03 -13.54 -18.50
CA ILE A 210 -7.75 -12.48 -17.79
C ILE A 210 -9.08 -13.07 -17.31
N HIS A 211 -9.36 -12.93 -16.02
CA HIS A 211 -10.54 -13.52 -15.41
C HIS A 211 -11.82 -12.77 -15.87
N PRO A 212 -12.89 -13.50 -16.24
CA PRO A 212 -14.12 -12.88 -16.73
C PRO A 212 -14.92 -12.17 -15.62
N ASP A 213 -15.02 -12.78 -14.43
CA ASP A 213 -15.92 -12.28 -13.37
C ASP A 213 -15.25 -11.34 -12.36
N VAL A 214 -14.04 -11.68 -11.89
CA VAL A 214 -13.29 -10.86 -10.94
C VAL A 214 -12.21 -10.04 -11.62
N ASP A 215 -11.74 -8.98 -10.95
CA ASP A 215 -10.75 -8.07 -11.50
C ASP A 215 -9.32 -8.60 -11.35
N MET A 216 -9.01 -9.66 -12.10
CA MET A 216 -7.74 -10.39 -12.02
C MET A 216 -7.20 -10.75 -13.40
N ALA A 217 -5.89 -10.70 -13.54
CA ALA A 217 -5.14 -11.25 -14.67
C ALA A 217 -3.91 -12.01 -14.16
N LEU A 218 -3.52 -13.04 -14.93
CA LEU A 218 -2.33 -13.84 -14.72
C LEU A 218 -1.41 -13.67 -15.93
N LEU A 219 -0.15 -13.37 -15.67
CA LEU A 219 0.84 -13.01 -16.67
C LEU A 219 2.10 -13.85 -16.45
N ARG A 220 2.71 -14.33 -17.54
CA ARG A 220 3.98 -15.07 -17.45
C ARG A 220 5.14 -14.09 -17.51
N ILE A 221 6.13 -14.30 -16.67
CA ILE A 221 7.39 -13.56 -16.67
C ILE A 221 8.55 -14.45 -17.13
N ASP A 222 9.61 -13.84 -17.64
CA ASP A 222 10.89 -14.52 -17.92
C ASP A 222 11.84 -14.37 -16.71
N PRO A 223 12.05 -15.42 -15.89
CA PRO A 223 12.95 -15.36 -14.74
C PRO A 223 14.44 -15.48 -15.11
N THR A 224 14.78 -15.71 -16.39
CA THR A 224 16.16 -16.00 -16.80
C THR A 224 17.02 -14.75 -17.02
N ARG A 225 16.39 -13.57 -17.15
CA ARG A 225 17.09 -12.29 -17.32
C ARG A 225 17.58 -11.68 -16.02
N SER A 226 16.94 -11.95 -14.90
CA SER A 226 17.46 -11.59 -13.58
C SER A 226 18.66 -12.48 -13.28
N GLY A 227 19.80 -11.92 -12.88
CA GLY A 227 20.98 -12.69 -12.47
C GLY A 227 20.79 -13.57 -11.22
N ALA A 228 19.57 -13.64 -10.68
CA ALA A 228 19.18 -14.42 -9.50
C ALA A 228 18.23 -15.56 -9.90
N ALA A 229 18.24 -16.64 -9.11
CA ALA A 229 17.27 -17.72 -9.26
C ALA A 229 15.83 -17.16 -9.08
N PRO A 230 14.82 -17.73 -9.77
CA PRO A 230 13.43 -17.29 -9.58
C PRO A 230 13.08 -17.35 -8.09
N ALA A 231 12.55 -16.27 -7.54
CA ALA A 231 12.08 -16.25 -6.17
C ALA A 231 11.04 -17.36 -5.99
N THR A 232 11.04 -18.04 -4.84
CA THR A 232 9.95 -18.98 -4.53
C THR A 232 8.62 -18.22 -4.57
N PRO A 233 7.55 -18.73 -5.20
CA PRO A 233 6.29 -18.01 -5.29
C PRO A 233 5.71 -17.66 -3.91
N LEU A 234 4.90 -16.62 -3.84
CA LEU A 234 4.17 -16.29 -2.61
C LEU A 234 3.19 -17.42 -2.26
N ALA A 235 3.07 -17.68 -0.97
CA ALA A 235 2.07 -18.57 -0.42
C ALA A 235 0.69 -17.92 -0.53
N VAL A 236 -0.25 -18.52 -1.27
CA VAL A 236 -1.62 -18.01 -1.40
C VAL A 236 -2.54 -18.88 -0.52
N ALA A 237 -3.36 -18.25 0.31
CA ALA A 237 -4.21 -18.99 1.24
C ALA A 237 -5.28 -19.80 0.49
N ALA A 238 -5.33 -21.11 0.74
CA ALA A 238 -6.37 -22.00 0.22
C ALA A 238 -7.63 -22.02 1.10
N ASP A 239 -7.53 -21.52 2.33
CA ASP A 239 -8.58 -21.44 3.33
C ASP A 239 -8.87 -19.99 3.74
N PRO A 240 -10.12 -19.68 4.15
CA PRO A 240 -10.43 -18.39 4.73
C PRO A 240 -9.66 -18.20 6.06
N PRO A 241 -9.25 -16.96 6.39
CA PRO A 241 -8.68 -16.68 7.70
C PRO A 241 -9.72 -16.96 8.80
N ALA A 242 -9.23 -17.28 10.01
CA ALA A 242 -10.09 -17.63 11.15
C ALA A 242 -11.14 -16.54 11.48
N ASP A 243 -10.71 -15.28 11.38
CA ASP A 243 -11.57 -14.10 11.48
C ASP A 243 -11.32 -13.21 10.27
N VAL A 244 -12.38 -12.67 9.66
CA VAL A 244 -12.25 -11.67 8.59
C VAL A 244 -12.33 -10.25 9.15
N PRO A 245 -13.32 -9.83 9.95
CA PRO A 245 -13.28 -8.49 10.54
C PRO A 245 -12.17 -8.38 11.60
N GLY A 246 -11.38 -7.31 11.54
CA GLY A 246 -10.31 -7.02 12.49
C GLY A 246 -9.03 -7.84 12.29
N ARG A 247 -8.94 -8.67 11.25
CA ARG A 247 -7.71 -9.44 10.97
C ARG A 247 -6.57 -8.50 10.61
N PRO A 248 -5.41 -8.54 11.30
CA PRO A 248 -4.25 -7.75 10.92
C PRO A 248 -3.70 -8.19 9.57
N VAL A 249 -3.55 -7.24 8.66
CA VAL A 249 -3.05 -7.46 7.30
C VAL A 249 -2.05 -6.37 6.92
N TYR A 250 -1.31 -6.60 5.84
CA TYR A 250 -0.53 -5.56 5.19
C TYR A 250 -0.60 -5.67 3.68
N VAL A 251 -0.45 -4.53 3.02
CA VAL A 251 -0.38 -4.41 1.57
C VAL A 251 1.02 -3.95 1.19
N ILE A 252 1.55 -4.50 0.09
CA ILE A 252 2.76 -3.97 -0.56
C ILE A 252 2.38 -3.49 -1.94
N GLY A 253 2.72 -2.24 -2.26
CA GLY A 253 2.32 -1.64 -3.53
C GLY A 253 2.99 -0.32 -3.84
N TYR A 254 2.53 0.30 -4.92
CA TYR A 254 3.10 1.52 -5.49
C TYR A 254 2.03 2.62 -5.55
N PRO A 255 1.76 3.30 -4.42
CA PRO A 255 0.81 4.40 -4.38
C PRO A 255 1.25 5.55 -5.30
N ALA A 256 0.46 5.78 -6.34
CA ALA A 256 0.65 6.78 -7.37
C ALA A 256 0.17 8.15 -6.92
N ALA A 257 0.84 9.19 -7.43
CA ALA A 257 0.27 10.53 -7.42
C ALA A 257 -0.86 10.62 -8.45
N ASP A 258 -2.04 11.11 -8.07
CA ASP A 258 -3.12 11.41 -9.03
C ASP A 258 -3.23 12.92 -9.26
N GLY A 259 -2.39 13.45 -10.15
CA GLY A 259 -2.37 14.87 -10.51
C GLY A 259 -3.66 15.41 -11.15
N ARG A 260 -4.66 14.55 -11.43
CA ARG A 260 -6.00 14.95 -11.92
C ARG A 260 -6.98 15.22 -10.77
N ARG A 261 -6.67 14.79 -9.55
CA ARG A 261 -7.46 15.03 -8.36
C ARG A 261 -6.77 16.10 -7.54
N ASN A 262 -7.55 17.04 -6.99
CA ASN A 262 -7.09 17.78 -5.82
C ASN A 262 -7.05 16.75 -4.68
N GLU A 263 -5.91 16.10 -4.51
CA GLU A 263 -5.71 15.14 -3.42
C GLU A 263 -6.00 15.85 -2.09
N PRO A 264 -6.89 15.30 -1.25
CA PRO A 264 -7.09 15.80 0.09
C PRO A 264 -5.76 15.93 0.82
N GLU A 265 -5.58 17.00 1.60
CA GLU A 265 -4.34 17.23 2.36
C GLU A 265 -3.95 16.04 3.24
N ALA A 266 -4.95 15.31 3.74
CA ALA A 266 -4.82 14.03 4.41
C ALA A 266 -3.96 13.00 3.64
N MET A 267 -4.16 12.86 2.33
CA MET A 267 -3.38 11.93 1.49
C MET A 267 -1.93 12.40 1.35
N ARG A 268 -1.71 13.70 1.11
CA ARG A 268 -0.35 14.26 1.05
C ARG A 268 0.46 13.99 2.30
N ARG A 269 -0.19 14.07 3.47
CA ARG A 269 0.44 13.75 4.75
C ARG A 269 0.83 12.29 4.88
N ILE A 270 -0.07 11.34 4.57
CA ILE A 270 0.22 9.89 4.60
C ILE A 270 1.44 9.55 3.76
N PHE A 271 1.47 10.10 2.55
CA PHE A 271 2.50 9.78 1.59
C PHE A 271 3.71 10.71 1.68
N MET A 272 3.70 11.71 2.57
CA MET A 272 4.79 12.68 2.74
C MET A 272 5.23 13.32 1.40
N ASP A 273 4.26 13.55 0.50
CA ASP A 273 4.46 13.98 -0.89
C ASP A 273 5.42 13.10 -1.73
N ILE A 274 5.72 11.88 -1.28
CA ILE A 274 6.55 10.90 -1.98
C ILE A 274 5.63 9.83 -2.58
N TYR A 275 5.59 9.75 -3.90
CA TYR A 275 4.70 8.84 -4.62
C TYR A 275 5.44 7.97 -5.62
N ASN A 276 4.72 7.00 -6.19
CA ASN A 276 5.15 6.08 -7.25
C ASN A 276 6.26 5.10 -6.81
N VAL A 277 6.64 5.11 -5.53
CA VAL A 277 7.65 4.20 -4.96
C VAL A 277 7.00 3.09 -4.15
N LYS A 278 7.73 1.99 -3.96
CA LYS A 278 7.30 0.84 -3.19
C LYS A 278 7.02 1.20 -1.72
N ARG A 279 5.89 0.75 -1.19
CA ARG A 279 5.49 0.96 0.20
C ARG A 279 4.94 -0.29 0.86
N LEU A 280 5.11 -0.36 2.18
CA LEU A 280 4.46 -1.29 3.09
C LEU A 280 3.32 -0.54 3.80
N GLN A 281 2.10 -1.02 3.64
CA GLN A 281 0.87 -0.35 4.09
C GLN A 281 0.09 -1.28 5.01
N PRO A 282 0.40 -1.28 6.33
CA PRO A 282 -0.30 -2.13 7.28
C PRO A 282 -1.72 -1.64 7.57
N GLY A 283 -2.58 -2.56 8.00
CA GLY A 283 -3.97 -2.28 8.37
C GLY A 283 -4.70 -3.53 8.85
N THR A 284 -6.02 -3.52 8.71
CA THR A 284 -6.90 -4.63 9.06
C THR A 284 -7.94 -4.86 7.97
N THR A 285 -8.41 -6.10 7.82
CA THR A 285 -9.64 -6.34 7.08
C THR A 285 -10.85 -5.91 7.91
N THR A 286 -11.84 -5.29 7.27
CA THR A 286 -13.00 -4.70 7.97
C THR A 286 -14.28 -5.52 7.79
N GLY A 287 -14.24 -6.56 6.94
CA GLY A 287 -15.32 -7.51 6.75
C GLY A 287 -15.44 -7.98 5.30
N MET A 288 -16.42 -8.84 5.06
CA MET A 288 -16.79 -9.29 3.71
C MET A 288 -17.99 -8.48 3.20
N ALA A 289 -17.98 -8.13 1.92
CA ALA A 289 -19.20 -7.67 1.26
C ALA A 289 -20.15 -8.85 1.10
N SER A 290 -21.38 -8.74 1.60
CA SER A 290 -22.35 -9.84 1.60
C SER A 290 -22.90 -10.19 0.21
N ASP A 291 -22.72 -9.33 -0.79
CA ASP A 291 -23.25 -9.47 -2.15
C ASP A 291 -22.16 -9.59 -3.23
N ARG A 292 -20.87 -9.59 -2.84
CA ARG A 292 -19.73 -9.57 -3.77
C ARG A 292 -18.61 -10.44 -3.27
N LEU A 293 -17.84 -10.98 -4.21
CA LEU A 293 -16.58 -11.66 -3.93
C LEU A 293 -15.52 -10.61 -3.55
N THR A 294 -15.68 -10.00 -2.38
CA THR A 294 -14.91 -8.84 -1.93
C THR A 294 -14.69 -8.88 -0.43
N VAL A 295 -13.42 -8.83 -0.03
CA VAL A 295 -12.99 -8.51 1.32
C VAL A 295 -12.62 -7.04 1.39
N ASN A 296 -13.09 -6.35 2.44
CA ASN A 296 -12.76 -4.96 2.69
C ASN A 296 -11.56 -4.86 3.62
N HIS A 297 -10.72 -3.84 3.45
CA HIS A 297 -9.61 -3.53 4.34
C HIS A 297 -9.37 -2.02 4.45
N ASP A 298 -8.61 -1.59 5.45
CA ASP A 298 -8.36 -0.17 5.75
C ASP A 298 -6.90 0.26 5.61
N CYS A 299 -6.05 -0.55 4.96
CA CYS A 299 -4.68 -0.17 4.60
C CYS A 299 -4.66 1.11 3.75
N SER A 300 -3.66 1.98 3.94
CA SER A 300 -3.59 3.26 3.23
C SER A 300 -3.13 3.13 1.78
N THR A 301 -4.03 2.75 0.87
CA THR A 301 -3.75 2.59 -0.57
C THR A 301 -4.22 3.78 -1.41
N LEU A 302 -3.55 4.01 -2.55
CA LEU A 302 -3.95 4.94 -3.62
C LEU A 302 -4.00 4.22 -4.98
N GLY A 303 -4.32 4.96 -6.04
CA GLY A 303 -4.07 4.49 -7.42
C GLY A 303 -2.65 3.94 -7.55
N GLY A 304 -2.43 2.97 -8.44
CA GLY A 304 -1.14 2.26 -8.53
C GLY A 304 -0.98 1.06 -7.57
N ASN A 305 -1.71 1.01 -6.44
CA ASN A 305 -1.84 -0.22 -5.63
C ASN A 305 -2.74 -1.27 -6.28
N SER A 306 -3.43 -0.94 -7.37
CA SER A 306 -4.18 -1.93 -8.15
C SER A 306 -3.27 -3.13 -8.49
N GLY A 307 -3.65 -4.30 -8.01
CA GLY A 307 -2.94 -5.56 -8.20
C GLY A 307 -2.02 -5.92 -7.04
N SER A 308 -1.96 -5.10 -5.99
CA SER A 308 -1.22 -5.42 -4.78
C SER A 308 -1.81 -6.62 -4.03
N PRO A 309 -0.97 -7.50 -3.48
CA PRO A 309 -1.43 -8.53 -2.57
C PRO A 309 -1.82 -7.94 -1.21
N VAL A 310 -2.89 -8.50 -0.62
CA VAL A 310 -3.26 -8.32 0.79
C VAL A 310 -2.75 -9.54 1.55
N PHE A 311 -1.74 -9.36 2.39
CA PHE A 311 -1.13 -10.42 3.18
C PHE A 311 -1.73 -10.50 4.57
N ASP A 312 -1.88 -11.71 5.08
CA ASP A 312 -2.05 -11.93 6.52
C ASP A 312 -0.77 -11.56 7.27
N LEU A 313 -0.88 -10.75 8.32
CA LEU A 313 0.31 -10.34 9.08
C LEU A 313 0.93 -11.48 9.91
N THR A 314 0.16 -12.51 10.24
CA THR A 314 0.58 -13.59 11.14
C THR A 314 1.42 -14.64 10.43
N ASP A 315 1.02 -15.02 9.21
CA ASP A 315 1.62 -16.13 8.47
C ASP A 315 2.11 -15.77 7.06
N HIS A 316 1.95 -14.51 6.65
CA HIS A 316 2.40 -13.97 5.36
C HIS A 316 1.77 -14.63 4.13
N ARG A 317 0.66 -15.35 4.30
CA ARG A 317 -0.12 -15.85 3.17
C ARG A 317 -0.87 -14.70 2.49
N VAL A 318 -0.96 -14.73 1.17
CA VAL A 318 -1.79 -13.81 0.40
C VAL A 318 -3.25 -14.21 0.58
N LEU A 319 -4.02 -13.33 1.21
CA LEU A 319 -5.45 -13.47 1.42
C LEU A 319 -6.23 -12.93 0.23
N GLY A 320 -5.78 -11.82 -0.36
CA GLY A 320 -6.55 -11.13 -1.39
C GLY A 320 -5.74 -10.38 -2.44
N LEU A 321 -6.41 -10.04 -3.54
CA LEU A 321 -5.92 -9.18 -4.60
C LEU A 321 -6.61 -7.81 -4.52
N HIS A 322 -5.90 -6.78 -4.07
CA HIS A 322 -6.42 -5.41 -4.02
C HIS A 322 -6.76 -4.91 -5.42
N TYR A 323 -7.93 -4.28 -5.58
CA TYR A 323 -8.36 -3.73 -6.88
C TYR A 323 -8.90 -2.30 -6.83
N GLY A 324 -9.05 -1.71 -5.64
CA GLY A 324 -9.39 -0.31 -5.52
C GLY A 324 -9.94 0.07 -4.14
N GLY A 325 -10.39 1.31 -4.03
CA GLY A 325 -10.91 1.85 -2.78
C GLY A 325 -11.80 3.06 -2.97
N ARG A 326 -12.50 3.41 -1.89
CA ARG A 326 -13.34 4.62 -1.81
C ARG A 326 -13.03 5.33 -0.49
N TYR A 327 -12.69 6.62 -0.59
CA TYR A 327 -12.40 7.47 0.56
C TYR A 327 -13.55 7.45 1.58
N GLY A 328 -13.22 7.25 2.85
CA GLY A 328 -14.18 7.13 3.95
C GLY A 328 -15.04 5.86 3.97
N LEU A 329 -14.88 4.94 3.00
CA LEU A 329 -15.59 3.66 2.97
C LEU A 329 -14.65 2.47 3.14
N GLY A 330 -13.47 2.52 2.53
CA GLY A 330 -12.45 1.48 2.62
C GLY A 330 -11.94 0.99 1.27
N ASN A 331 -11.05 0.01 1.34
CA ASN A 331 -10.39 -0.61 0.22
C ASN A 331 -10.92 -2.02 0.00
N PHE A 332 -10.81 -2.51 -1.23
CA PHE A 332 -11.46 -3.71 -1.71
C PHE A 332 -10.44 -4.65 -2.33
N ALA A 333 -10.55 -5.93 -1.98
CA ALA A 333 -9.75 -6.99 -2.55
C ALA A 333 -10.61 -8.20 -2.92
N VAL A 334 -10.21 -8.91 -3.97
CA VAL A 334 -10.78 -10.23 -4.28
C VAL A 334 -10.26 -11.24 -3.25
N PRO A 335 -11.11 -11.95 -2.51
CA PRO A 335 -10.70 -12.99 -1.55
C PRO A 335 -10.23 -14.23 -2.31
N LEU A 336 -8.92 -14.49 -2.34
CA LEU A 336 -8.34 -15.52 -3.21
C LEU A 336 -8.71 -16.95 -2.79
N TRP A 337 -8.93 -17.18 -1.49
CA TRP A 337 -9.34 -18.49 -0.97
C TRP A 337 -10.70 -18.97 -1.51
N GLU A 338 -11.52 -18.08 -2.09
CA GLU A 338 -12.78 -18.44 -2.75
C GLU A 338 -12.58 -18.93 -4.20
N LEU A 339 -11.34 -18.87 -4.72
CA LEU A 339 -11.00 -19.17 -6.13
C LEU A 339 -10.09 -20.40 -6.30
N VAL A 340 -9.95 -21.24 -5.27
CA VAL A 340 -9.08 -22.44 -5.30
C VAL A 340 -9.46 -23.40 -6.43
N ASP A 341 -10.76 -23.56 -6.69
CA ASP A 341 -11.28 -24.43 -7.74
C ASP A 341 -11.45 -23.73 -9.10
N ASP A 342 -11.01 -22.47 -9.22
CA ASP A 342 -11.15 -21.73 -10.48
C ASP A 342 -10.23 -22.32 -11.58
N PRO A 343 -10.76 -22.62 -12.78
CA PRO A 343 -9.97 -23.23 -13.85
C PRO A 343 -8.80 -22.39 -14.36
N LEU A 344 -8.87 -21.06 -14.31
CA LEU A 344 -7.76 -20.20 -14.71
C LEU A 344 -6.62 -20.28 -13.68
N LEU A 345 -6.95 -20.24 -12.38
CA LEU A 345 -5.94 -20.36 -11.32
C LEU A 345 -5.33 -21.77 -11.27
N GLN A 346 -6.12 -22.83 -11.48
CA GLN A 346 -5.58 -24.20 -11.58
C GLN A 346 -4.58 -24.36 -12.73
N ARG A 347 -4.91 -23.82 -13.92
CA ARG A 347 -3.99 -23.85 -15.08
C ARG A 347 -2.69 -23.07 -14.84
N ALA A 348 -2.74 -22.04 -14.00
CA ALA A 348 -1.58 -21.24 -13.65
C ALA A 348 -0.76 -21.83 -12.51
N GLU A 349 -1.17 -22.96 -11.93
CA GLU A 349 -0.45 -23.67 -10.87
C GLU A 349 -0.12 -22.77 -9.67
N ILE A 350 -1.10 -21.96 -9.24
CA ILE A 350 -0.96 -21.07 -8.09
C ILE A 350 -0.46 -21.85 -6.87
N ASN A 351 0.50 -21.27 -6.15
CA ASN A 351 1.10 -21.81 -4.94
C ASN A 351 0.15 -21.69 -3.72
N TRP A 352 -0.93 -22.48 -3.76
CA TRP A 352 -1.89 -22.61 -2.67
C TRP A 352 -1.30 -23.33 -1.45
N VAL A 353 -1.54 -22.81 -0.25
CA VAL A 353 -1.07 -23.39 1.03
C VAL A 353 -2.13 -23.44 2.12
#